data_AF-A0AAW1TGE6-F1
#
_entry.id   AF-A0AAW1TGE6-F1
#
_cell.length_a   1.000
_cell.length_b   1.000
_cell.length_c   1.000
_cell.angle_alpha   90.00
_cell.angle_beta   90.00
_cell.angle_gamma   90.00
#
_symmetry.space_group_name_H-M   'P 1'
#
loop_
_entity.id
_entity.type
_entity.pdbx_description
1 polymer ?
#
loop_
_entity_poly.entity_id
_entity_poly.type
_entity_poly.pdbx_seq_one_letter_code
_entity_poly.pdbx_strand_id
1 'polypeptide(L)'
;MEFQRTGRPTILVSNDDGIEAPGLRALVLALHTANFAKIIVCAPDTERSAQSHAITLTRQLQASQRLVQGAEKAWAVDGTPADTVQLALSGSLFEDNIDLCLSGINRGDNCGIHVIYSGTVGAAREASIKGVPAMALSLDDYSPTTTAGYSSGATFAAALTKSMLGLLPGTENLMDDLVGAVVNVNFPSGSQADVRGIQMTHQSGACVEAGFQEHPAVSSTPAANTTGPAEDVQQRVFRAHMSQMRPQRYVSVTPLTLRCDIPFGQAAGASHHPSPRVPHAVASIVKAAAAEMGVPAWLSTTSSWLLCKLELALQGSLLDHLSVPTRDVTKMADQAILSEEDRVVVMRFGHDLTSNVCKWM
;
A
#
# COMPACT_ATOMS: atom_id res chain seq x y z
N MET A 1 -16.57 -3.13 27.89
CA MET A 1 -17.44 -1.96 27.71
C MET A 1 -17.72 -1.90 26.22
N GLU A 2 -18.98 -2.10 25.81
CA GLU A 2 -19.39 -1.88 24.42
C GLU A 2 -19.31 -0.38 24.13
N PHE A 3 -18.46 0.01 23.18
CA PHE A 3 -18.47 1.36 22.62
C PHE A 3 -19.71 1.49 21.71
N GLN A 4 -20.84 1.92 22.27
CA GLN A 4 -21.96 2.38 21.43
C GLN A 4 -21.56 3.74 20.82
N ARG A 5 -21.29 3.76 19.50
CA ARG A 5 -20.99 5.01 18.76
C ARG A 5 -22.23 5.89 18.69
N THR A 6 -22.21 7.02 19.38
CA THR A 6 -23.32 7.99 19.43
C THR A 6 -23.15 9.16 18.44
N GLY A 7 -22.30 9.04 17.42
CA GLY A 7 -22.00 10.12 16.48
C GLY A 7 -21.56 9.65 15.08
N ARG A 8 -21.60 10.57 14.11
CA ARG A 8 -21.12 10.34 12.74
C ARG A 8 -19.60 10.07 12.76
N PRO A 9 -19.10 8.99 12.13
CA PRO A 9 -17.67 8.68 12.09
C PRO A 9 -16.83 9.82 11.53
N THR A 10 -15.62 10.02 12.03
CA THR A 10 -14.61 10.89 11.42
C THR A 10 -13.51 10.05 10.76
N ILE A 11 -13.30 10.29 9.46
CA ILE A 11 -12.29 9.63 8.65
C ILE A 11 -11.19 10.62 8.34
N LEU A 12 -9.95 10.25 8.68
CA LEU A 12 -8.75 10.93 8.20
C LEU A 12 -8.36 10.36 6.83
N VAL A 13 -8.17 11.23 5.85
CA VAL A 13 -7.61 10.89 4.53
C VAL A 13 -6.21 11.49 4.39
N SER A 14 -5.26 10.66 3.97
CA SER A 14 -3.87 11.03 3.66
C SER A 14 -3.40 10.35 2.38
N ASN A 15 -2.15 10.55 1.96
CA ASN A 15 -1.47 9.85 0.87
C ASN A 15 0.04 10.17 0.88
N ASP A 16 0.77 9.67 -0.12
CA ASP A 16 2.14 10.08 -0.46
C ASP A 16 2.28 10.87 -1.77
N ASP A 17 1.27 10.88 -2.65
CA ASP A 17 1.26 11.71 -3.87
C ASP A 17 1.08 13.22 -3.61
N GLY A 18 0.67 13.61 -2.41
CA GLY A 18 0.41 14.99 -1.99
C GLY A 18 -1.07 15.42 -2.03
N ILE A 19 -1.40 16.51 -1.34
CA ILE A 19 -2.78 16.94 -1.10
C ILE A 19 -3.58 17.30 -2.36
N GLU A 20 -2.89 17.70 -3.41
CA GLU A 20 -3.49 18.07 -4.70
C GLU A 20 -3.71 16.85 -5.62
N ALA A 21 -3.26 15.66 -5.21
CA ALA A 21 -3.26 14.48 -6.06
C ALA A 21 -4.68 14.06 -6.51
N PRO A 22 -4.84 13.64 -7.78
CA PRO A 22 -6.13 13.22 -8.30
C PRO A 22 -6.72 12.00 -7.56
N GLY A 23 -5.88 11.08 -7.09
CA GLY A 23 -6.31 9.90 -6.34
C GLY A 23 -6.88 10.24 -4.96
N LEU A 24 -6.25 11.18 -4.24
CA LEU A 24 -6.77 11.69 -2.95
C LEU A 24 -8.10 12.41 -3.15
N ARG A 25 -8.18 13.31 -4.15
CA ARG A 25 -9.41 14.03 -4.47
C ARG A 25 -10.55 13.08 -4.85
N ALA A 26 -10.26 12.01 -5.58
CA ALA A 26 -11.25 11.00 -5.94
C ALA A 26 -11.79 10.25 -4.71
N LEU A 27 -10.89 9.87 -3.80
CA LEU A 27 -11.25 9.20 -2.56
C LEU A 27 -12.14 10.09 -1.68
N VAL A 28 -11.73 11.33 -1.44
CA VAL A 28 -12.50 12.29 -0.64
C VAL A 28 -13.89 12.52 -1.25
N LEU A 29 -13.97 12.70 -2.57
CA LEU A 29 -15.24 12.92 -3.25
C LEU A 29 -16.17 11.71 -3.13
N ALA A 30 -15.66 10.48 -3.28
CA ALA A 30 -16.46 9.26 -3.16
C ALA A 30 -17.01 9.08 -1.73
N LEU A 31 -16.17 9.31 -0.71
CA LEU A 31 -16.57 9.24 0.69
C LEU A 31 -17.60 10.32 1.05
N HIS A 32 -17.37 11.56 0.60
CA HIS A 32 -18.30 12.67 0.79
C HIS A 32 -19.65 12.39 0.15
N THR A 33 -19.66 11.91 -1.10
CA THR A 33 -20.88 11.60 -1.86
C THR A 33 -21.67 10.47 -1.21
N ALA A 34 -20.99 9.46 -0.67
CA ALA A 34 -21.62 8.37 0.07
C ALA A 34 -22.21 8.82 1.42
N ASN A 35 -21.78 9.99 1.94
CA ASN A 35 -22.38 10.74 3.04
C ASN A 35 -22.64 9.94 4.34
N PHE A 36 -21.70 9.07 4.72
CA PHE A 36 -21.79 8.27 5.95
C PHE A 36 -20.79 8.67 7.05
N ALA A 37 -19.84 9.57 6.74
CA ALA A 37 -18.77 9.99 7.65
C ALA A 37 -18.38 11.45 7.41
N LYS A 38 -17.78 12.09 8.41
CA LYS A 38 -17.08 13.37 8.32
C LYS A 38 -15.68 13.11 7.78
N ILE A 39 -15.22 13.91 6.81
CA ILE A 39 -13.96 13.69 6.11
C ILE A 39 -12.98 14.82 6.42
N ILE A 40 -11.86 14.49 7.05
CA ILE A 40 -10.76 15.43 7.24
C ILE A 40 -9.54 14.97 6.45
N VAL A 41 -8.73 15.91 5.97
CA VAL A 41 -7.58 15.61 5.11
C VAL A 41 -6.31 16.16 5.73
N CYS A 42 -5.28 15.33 5.87
CA CYS A 42 -3.94 15.76 6.22
C CYS A 42 -2.95 15.01 5.33
N ALA A 43 -2.31 15.71 4.41
CA ALA A 43 -1.46 15.10 3.39
C ALA A 43 -0.22 15.95 3.13
N PRO A 44 0.84 15.36 2.53
CA PRO A 44 2.01 16.12 2.12
C PRO A 44 1.64 17.29 1.20
N ASP A 45 2.40 18.38 1.27
CA ASP A 45 2.24 19.54 0.37
C ASP A 45 2.60 19.25 -1.09
N THR A 46 3.46 18.26 -1.29
CA THR A 46 4.07 17.83 -2.56
C THR A 46 4.21 16.31 -2.58
N GLU A 47 4.53 15.73 -3.74
CA GLU A 47 4.77 14.29 -3.86
C GLU A 47 5.97 13.83 -3.00
N ARG A 48 5.76 12.72 -2.30
CA ARG A 48 6.68 12.12 -1.31
C ARG A 48 6.79 10.59 -1.47
N SER A 49 6.80 10.13 -2.72
CA SER A 49 6.91 8.71 -3.09
C SER A 49 8.16 8.04 -2.51
N ALA A 50 8.06 6.73 -2.23
CA ALA A 50 9.14 5.87 -1.75
C ALA A 50 9.78 6.27 -0.39
N GLN A 51 9.08 7.02 0.45
CA GLN A 51 9.57 7.39 1.79
C GLN A 51 9.35 6.32 2.87
N SER A 52 8.77 5.16 2.53
CA SER A 52 8.50 4.10 3.50
C SER A 52 7.75 4.67 4.72
N HIS A 53 8.27 4.44 5.91
CA HIS A 53 7.78 4.96 7.18
C HIS A 53 8.74 6.01 7.79
N ALA A 54 9.37 6.85 6.96
CA ALA A 54 10.24 7.91 7.43
C ALA A 54 9.46 8.97 8.22
N ILE A 55 10.11 9.58 9.23
CA ILE A 55 9.57 10.69 10.03
C ILE A 55 10.58 11.82 10.10
N THR A 56 10.12 13.06 10.19
CA THR A 56 10.99 14.25 10.27
C THR A 56 11.29 14.62 11.71
N LEU A 57 12.55 14.45 12.13
CA LEU A 57 13.01 14.81 13.48
C LEU A 57 14.01 15.98 13.52
N THR A 58 14.60 16.33 12.37
CA THR A 58 15.74 17.26 12.29
C THR A 58 15.34 18.71 12.07
N ARG A 59 14.07 18.98 11.79
CA ARG A 59 13.54 20.33 11.56
C ARG A 59 12.08 20.44 11.97
N GLN A 60 11.59 21.68 12.04
CA GLN A 60 10.17 21.95 12.24
C GLN A 60 9.36 21.65 10.98
N LEU A 61 8.12 21.20 11.19
CA LEU A 61 7.10 21.01 10.15
C LEU A 61 6.21 22.26 10.05
N GLN A 62 5.86 22.63 8.83
CA GLN A 62 4.90 23.66 8.49
C GLN A 62 3.62 23.01 8.00
N ALA A 63 2.48 23.44 8.55
CA ALA A 63 1.16 23.05 8.11
C ALA A 63 0.41 24.27 7.58
N SER A 64 -0.27 24.12 6.45
CA SER A 64 -1.08 25.19 5.87
C SER A 64 -2.43 24.68 5.42
N GLN A 65 -3.49 25.43 5.70
CA GLN A 65 -4.85 25.03 5.33
C GLN A 65 -5.00 25.01 3.80
N ARG A 66 -5.79 24.05 3.31
CA ARG A 66 -6.16 23.92 1.91
C ARG A 66 -7.66 23.67 1.79
N LEU A 67 -8.18 23.92 0.60
CA LEU A 67 -9.55 23.55 0.25
C LEU A 67 -9.52 22.27 -0.59
N VAL A 68 -10.09 21.21 -0.03
CA VAL A 68 -10.31 19.94 -0.73
C VAL A 68 -11.81 19.72 -0.80
N GLN A 69 -12.35 19.64 -2.01
CA GLN A 69 -13.79 19.48 -2.22
C GLN A 69 -14.28 18.19 -1.55
N GLY A 70 -15.31 18.30 -0.71
CA GLY A 70 -15.90 17.20 0.03
C GLY A 70 -15.29 16.94 1.41
N ALA A 71 -14.18 17.61 1.75
CA ALA A 71 -13.60 17.57 3.10
C ALA A 71 -14.07 18.76 3.95
N GLU A 72 -14.29 18.51 5.23
CA GLU A 72 -14.69 19.51 6.22
C GLU A 72 -13.50 20.38 6.65
N LYS A 73 -12.30 19.80 6.71
CA LYS A 73 -11.04 20.52 7.00
C LYS A 73 -9.88 19.81 6.33
N ALA A 74 -8.98 20.56 5.70
CA ALA A 74 -7.82 20.00 5.03
C ALA A 74 -6.53 20.79 5.32
N TRP A 75 -5.44 20.08 5.57
CA TRP A 75 -4.11 20.64 5.82
C TRP A 75 -3.06 19.97 4.95
N ALA A 76 -2.26 20.81 4.29
CA ALA A 76 -1.02 20.41 3.63
C ALA A 76 0.13 20.56 4.62
N VAL A 77 0.97 19.53 4.74
CA VAL A 77 2.14 19.53 5.64
C VAL A 77 3.40 19.34 4.81
N ASP A 78 4.45 20.09 5.09
CA ASP A 78 5.76 19.94 4.43
C ASP A 78 6.55 18.73 4.96
N GLY A 79 5.89 17.61 5.29
CA GLY A 79 6.49 16.44 5.93
C GLY A 79 6.38 15.17 5.10
N THR A 80 6.75 14.04 5.71
CA THR A 80 6.49 12.71 5.15
C THR A 80 5.01 12.31 5.31
N PRO A 81 4.55 11.24 4.62
CA PRO A 81 3.20 10.70 4.84
C PRO A 81 2.94 10.24 6.28
N ALA A 82 3.97 9.80 7.02
CA ALA A 82 3.82 9.46 8.43
C ALA A 82 3.74 10.71 9.31
N ASP A 83 4.49 11.76 8.99
CA ASP A 83 4.41 13.04 9.70
C ASP A 83 3.01 13.66 9.62
N THR A 84 2.36 13.61 8.46
CA THR A 84 1.03 14.18 8.25
C THR A 84 -0.02 13.48 9.12
N VAL A 85 0.06 12.15 9.22
CA VAL A 85 -0.82 11.33 10.06
C VAL A 85 -0.54 11.56 11.55
N GLN A 86 0.73 11.61 11.96
CA GLN A 86 1.09 11.94 13.35
C GLN A 86 0.54 13.31 13.75
N LEU A 87 0.73 14.31 12.90
CA LEU A 87 0.29 15.66 13.18
C LEU A 87 -1.24 15.75 13.25
N ALA A 88 -1.95 15.02 12.39
CA ALA A 88 -3.41 14.92 12.43
C ALA A 88 -3.91 14.28 13.73
N LEU A 89 -3.32 13.17 14.14
CA LEU A 89 -3.70 12.41 15.35
C LEU A 89 -3.24 13.07 16.66
N SER A 90 -2.30 14.02 16.60
CA SER A 90 -1.81 14.75 17.78
C SER A 90 -2.84 15.68 18.44
N GLY A 91 -3.95 15.99 17.75
CA GLY A 91 -4.92 17.01 18.16
C GLY A 91 -4.51 18.45 17.82
N SER A 92 -3.33 18.66 17.22
CA SER A 92 -2.83 20.01 16.92
C SER A 92 -3.56 20.69 15.74
N LEU A 93 -4.02 19.90 14.76
CA LEU A 93 -4.68 20.40 13.55
C LEU A 93 -6.19 20.14 13.53
N PHE A 94 -6.65 19.14 14.27
CA PHE A 94 -8.04 18.70 14.32
C PHE A 94 -8.44 18.45 15.77
N GLU A 95 -9.66 18.85 16.12
CA GLU A 95 -10.23 18.64 17.46
C GLU A 95 -11.03 17.32 17.54
N ASP A 96 -11.31 16.71 16.38
CA ASP A 96 -12.11 15.50 16.25
C ASP A 96 -11.35 14.24 16.65
N ASN A 97 -12.05 13.29 17.27
CA ASN A 97 -11.56 11.93 17.42
C ASN A 97 -11.60 11.22 16.07
N ILE A 98 -10.44 10.76 15.58
CA ILE A 98 -10.31 10.08 14.31
C ILE A 98 -10.59 8.59 14.51
N ASP A 99 -11.61 8.09 13.82
CA ASP A 99 -12.05 6.70 13.93
C ASP A 99 -11.34 5.76 12.96
N LEU A 100 -10.99 6.26 11.78
CA LEU A 100 -10.41 5.48 10.70
C LEU A 100 -9.47 6.36 9.88
N CYS A 101 -8.32 5.80 9.48
CA CYS A 101 -7.40 6.46 8.56
C CYS A 101 -7.38 5.74 7.21
N LEU A 102 -7.54 6.49 6.12
CA LEU A 102 -7.41 6.01 4.75
C LEU A 102 -6.23 6.72 4.09
N SER A 103 -5.29 5.95 3.54
CA SER A 103 -4.14 6.49 2.82
C SER A 103 -4.22 6.12 1.34
N GLY A 104 -4.28 7.10 0.45
CA GLY A 104 -4.36 6.92 -1.00
C GLY A 104 -5.41 7.81 -1.68
N ILE A 105 -5.92 7.47 -2.87
CA ILE A 105 -5.55 6.29 -3.68
C ILE A 105 -4.22 6.55 -4.39
N ASN A 106 -3.21 5.73 -4.12
CA ASN A 106 -1.89 5.81 -4.73
C ASN A 106 -1.94 5.55 -6.23
N ARG A 107 -1.13 6.28 -6.99
CA ARG A 107 -0.86 6.00 -8.40
C ARG A 107 0.18 4.89 -8.54
N GLY A 108 -0.27 3.67 -8.78
CA GLY A 108 0.57 2.48 -8.79
C GLY A 108 0.25 1.54 -7.63
N ASP A 109 0.54 0.27 -7.82
CA ASP A 109 0.27 -0.78 -6.84
C ASP A 109 1.30 -0.80 -5.71
N ASN A 110 0.85 -1.19 -4.53
CA ASN A 110 1.68 -1.47 -3.36
C ASN A 110 1.48 -2.95 -2.99
N CYS A 111 2.07 -3.83 -3.81
CA CYS A 111 2.01 -5.28 -3.65
C CYS A 111 3.37 -5.89 -3.28
N GLY A 112 3.36 -7.11 -2.73
CA GLY A 112 4.57 -7.86 -2.43
C GLY A 112 5.47 -7.21 -1.38
N ILE A 113 6.79 -7.30 -1.57
CA ILE A 113 7.80 -6.75 -0.67
C ILE A 113 7.89 -5.21 -0.81
N HIS A 114 7.43 -4.63 -1.93
CA HIS A 114 7.42 -3.17 -2.16
C HIS A 114 6.61 -2.38 -1.14
N VAL A 115 5.64 -3.03 -0.51
CA VAL A 115 4.88 -2.51 0.62
C VAL A 115 5.79 -1.92 1.71
N ILE A 116 7.03 -2.41 1.87
CA ILE A 116 8.00 -1.89 2.84
C ILE A 116 8.44 -0.46 2.48
N TYR A 117 8.53 -0.12 1.19
CA TYR A 117 8.99 1.20 0.72
C TYR A 117 7.85 2.19 0.48
N SER A 118 6.61 1.74 0.57
CA SER A 118 5.42 2.53 0.26
C SER A 118 5.15 3.61 1.32
N GLY A 119 5.08 4.87 0.88
CA GLY A 119 4.64 5.98 1.72
C GLY A 119 3.14 5.90 2.03
N THR A 120 2.34 5.49 1.05
CA THR A 120 0.90 5.21 1.24
C THR A 120 0.67 4.19 2.36
N VAL A 121 1.40 3.06 2.37
CA VAL A 121 1.32 2.09 3.47
C VAL A 121 1.92 2.64 4.76
N GLY A 122 3.02 3.40 4.68
CA GLY A 122 3.64 4.05 5.84
C GLY A 122 2.69 4.97 6.61
N ALA A 123 1.91 5.79 5.91
CA ALA A 123 0.88 6.64 6.53
C ALA A 123 -0.22 5.82 7.23
N ALA A 124 -0.75 4.77 6.58
CA ALA A 124 -1.74 3.89 7.20
C ALA A 124 -1.14 3.14 8.41
N ARG A 125 0.13 2.74 8.31
CA ARG A 125 0.88 2.09 9.39
C ARG A 125 1.03 3.01 10.60
N GLU A 126 1.32 4.28 10.38
CA GLU A 126 1.42 5.27 11.46
C GLU A 126 0.11 5.41 12.24
N ALA A 127 -1.03 5.49 11.56
CA ALA A 127 -2.33 5.49 12.22
C ALA A 127 -2.56 4.23 13.06
N SER A 128 -2.21 3.07 12.50
CA SER A 128 -2.32 1.78 13.18
C SER A 128 -1.46 1.69 14.45
N ILE A 129 -0.24 2.25 14.42
CA ILE A 129 0.64 2.36 15.60
C ILE A 129 -0.01 3.17 16.72
N LYS A 130 -0.77 4.21 16.37
CA LYS A 130 -1.52 5.05 17.33
C LYS A 130 -2.87 4.45 17.74
N GLY A 131 -3.16 3.22 17.34
CA GLY A 131 -4.38 2.51 17.69
C GLY A 131 -5.60 2.87 16.83
N VAL A 132 -5.41 3.62 15.74
CA VAL A 132 -6.48 3.95 14.80
C VAL A 132 -6.47 2.92 13.66
N PRO A 133 -7.57 2.17 13.43
CA PRO A 133 -7.67 1.27 12.28
C PRO A 133 -7.35 2.01 10.98
N ALA A 134 -6.69 1.34 10.04
CA ALA A 134 -6.22 2.00 8.84
C ALA A 134 -6.27 1.14 7.59
N MET A 135 -6.47 1.81 6.45
CA MET A 135 -6.47 1.20 5.12
C MET A 135 -5.51 1.95 4.19
N ALA A 136 -4.66 1.19 3.50
CA ALA A 136 -3.82 1.69 2.42
C ALA A 136 -4.47 1.34 1.08
N LEU A 137 -4.59 2.30 0.17
CA LEU A 137 -5.39 2.24 -1.04
C LEU A 137 -4.51 2.54 -2.25
N SER A 138 -4.44 1.63 -3.20
CA SER A 138 -3.56 1.76 -4.37
C SER A 138 -4.27 1.34 -5.65
N LEU A 139 -4.01 2.01 -6.75
CA LEU A 139 -4.53 1.64 -8.07
C LEU A 139 -3.40 1.02 -8.90
N ASP A 140 -3.60 -0.19 -9.43
CA ASP A 140 -2.67 -0.87 -10.34
C ASP A 140 -2.76 -0.27 -11.76
N ASP A 141 -2.53 1.04 -11.82
CA ASP A 141 -2.41 1.85 -13.01
C ASP A 141 -1.51 3.05 -12.71
N TYR A 142 -0.52 3.27 -13.57
CA TYR A 142 0.40 4.40 -13.47
C TYR A 142 0.04 5.53 -14.45
N SER A 143 -0.93 5.31 -15.34
CA SER A 143 -1.38 6.27 -16.35
C SER A 143 -2.35 7.36 -15.88
N PRO A 144 -3.15 7.20 -14.80
CA PRO A 144 -4.15 8.20 -14.44
C PRO A 144 -3.53 9.51 -13.95
N THR A 145 -3.87 10.59 -14.65
CA THR A 145 -3.51 11.98 -14.29
C THR A 145 -4.71 12.80 -13.80
N THR A 146 -5.91 12.21 -13.80
CA THR A 146 -7.16 12.89 -13.44
C THR A 146 -7.96 12.08 -12.43
N THR A 147 -8.81 12.76 -11.65
CA THR A 147 -9.72 12.17 -10.66
C THR A 147 -10.59 11.05 -11.25
N ALA A 148 -11.03 11.21 -12.50
CA ALA A 148 -11.90 10.23 -13.17
C ALA A 148 -11.24 8.86 -13.32
N GLY A 149 -9.92 8.80 -13.49
CA GLY A 149 -9.17 7.55 -13.58
C GLY A 149 -9.15 6.73 -12.29
N TYR A 150 -9.48 7.33 -11.15
CA TYR A 150 -9.55 6.66 -9.85
C TYR A 150 -10.98 6.31 -9.42
N SER A 151 -12.00 6.70 -10.20
CA SER A 151 -13.42 6.60 -9.81
C SER A 151 -13.84 5.19 -9.40
N SER A 152 -13.50 4.18 -10.19
CA SER A 152 -13.78 2.76 -9.88
C SER A 152 -13.19 2.35 -8.52
N GLY A 153 -11.88 2.60 -8.32
CA GLY A 153 -11.18 2.31 -7.07
C GLY A 153 -11.78 3.07 -5.88
N ALA A 154 -12.18 4.32 -6.06
CA ALA A 154 -12.79 5.14 -5.03
C ALA A 154 -14.16 4.61 -4.59
N THR A 155 -14.96 4.08 -5.52
CA THR A 155 -16.24 3.43 -5.19
C THR A 155 -16.01 2.17 -4.34
N PHE A 156 -15.07 1.30 -4.73
CA PHE A 156 -14.72 0.13 -3.92
C PHE A 156 -14.13 0.51 -2.55
N ALA A 157 -13.29 1.55 -2.51
CA ALA A 157 -12.76 2.09 -1.26
C ALA A 157 -13.88 2.54 -0.30
N ALA A 158 -14.91 3.22 -0.82
CA ALA A 158 -16.06 3.64 -0.01
C ALA A 158 -16.84 2.44 0.54
N ALA A 159 -17.07 1.38 -0.25
CA ALA A 159 -17.73 0.15 0.21
C ALA A 159 -16.91 -0.56 1.31
N LEU A 160 -15.60 -0.73 1.10
CA LEU A 160 -14.70 -1.30 2.10
C LEU A 160 -14.64 -0.45 3.37
N THR A 161 -14.68 0.87 3.24
CA THR A 161 -14.71 1.81 4.38
C THR A 161 -15.99 1.64 5.20
N LYS A 162 -17.17 1.56 4.56
CA LYS A 162 -18.43 1.29 5.26
C LYS A 162 -18.37 -0.04 6.02
N SER A 163 -17.83 -1.08 5.39
CA SER A 163 -17.60 -2.38 6.05
C SER A 163 -16.66 -2.27 7.26
N MET A 164 -15.53 -1.57 7.15
CA MET A 164 -14.61 -1.39 8.29
C MET A 164 -15.26 -0.65 9.46
N LEU A 165 -16.13 0.32 9.17
CA LEU A 165 -16.84 1.11 10.18
C LEU A 165 -18.03 0.37 10.81
N GLY A 166 -18.33 -0.85 10.38
CA GLY A 166 -19.48 -1.62 10.86
C GLY A 166 -20.82 -1.11 10.33
N LEU A 167 -20.82 -0.41 9.19
CA LEU A 167 -22.02 0.17 8.59
C LEU A 167 -22.71 -0.76 7.59
N LEU A 168 -22.11 -1.92 7.29
CA LEU A 168 -22.68 -2.94 6.41
C LEU A 168 -23.04 -4.21 7.22
N PRO A 169 -24.08 -4.96 6.82
CA PRO A 169 -24.50 -6.15 7.56
C PRO A 169 -23.38 -7.17 7.76
N GLY A 170 -23.23 -7.69 8.98
CA GLY A 170 -22.22 -8.70 9.32
C GLY A 170 -20.82 -8.12 9.57
N THR A 171 -20.71 -6.80 9.73
CA THR A 171 -19.45 -6.11 10.08
C THR A 171 -19.51 -5.38 11.42
N GLU A 172 -20.53 -5.67 12.23
CA GLU A 172 -20.72 -5.08 13.54
C GLU A 172 -19.53 -5.43 14.47
N ASN A 173 -19.03 -4.43 15.20
CA ASN A 173 -17.95 -4.57 16.19
C ASN A 173 -16.58 -5.04 15.66
N LEU A 174 -16.30 -4.90 14.36
CA LEU A 174 -15.00 -5.31 13.79
C LEU A 174 -13.84 -4.34 14.03
N MET A 175 -14.10 -3.09 14.41
CA MET A 175 -13.04 -2.07 14.50
C MET A 175 -11.96 -2.40 15.53
N ASP A 176 -12.35 -2.93 16.69
CA ASP A 176 -11.41 -3.34 17.74
C ASP A 176 -10.49 -4.48 17.27
N ASP A 177 -10.98 -5.34 16.37
CA ASP A 177 -10.23 -6.45 15.80
C ASP A 177 -9.23 -6.01 14.73
N LEU A 178 -9.33 -4.77 14.24
CA LEU A 178 -8.43 -4.17 13.25
C LEU A 178 -7.32 -3.32 13.86
N VAL A 179 -7.36 -3.08 15.17
CA VAL A 179 -6.34 -2.31 15.88
C VAL A 179 -4.98 -3.02 15.76
N GLY A 180 -3.95 -2.27 15.34
CA GLY A 180 -2.61 -2.82 15.10
C GLY A 180 -2.46 -3.61 13.79
N ALA A 181 -3.46 -3.55 12.91
CA ALA A 181 -3.39 -4.03 11.54
C ALA A 181 -3.52 -2.87 10.53
N VAL A 182 -3.02 -3.09 9.32
CA VAL A 182 -3.23 -2.24 8.15
C VAL A 182 -3.92 -3.08 7.09
N VAL A 183 -5.07 -2.64 6.61
CA VAL A 183 -5.77 -3.28 5.48
C VAL A 183 -5.20 -2.70 4.19
N ASN A 184 -4.33 -3.44 3.51
CA ASN A 184 -3.73 -3.00 2.25
C ASN A 184 -4.58 -3.45 1.06
N VAL A 185 -5.01 -2.50 0.23
CA VAL A 185 -5.96 -2.72 -0.86
C VAL A 185 -5.36 -2.26 -2.19
N ASN A 186 -5.38 -3.14 -3.18
CA ASN A 186 -5.00 -2.77 -4.55
C ASN A 186 -6.18 -2.98 -5.50
N PHE A 187 -6.53 -1.92 -6.21
CA PHE A 187 -7.59 -1.91 -7.22
C PHE A 187 -7.00 -2.23 -8.60
N PRO A 188 -7.66 -3.07 -9.40
CA PRO A 188 -7.25 -3.28 -10.78
C PRO A 188 -7.53 -2.03 -11.62
N SER A 189 -6.73 -1.80 -12.66
CA SER A 189 -7.04 -0.80 -13.69
C SER A 189 -8.31 -1.16 -14.46
N GLY A 190 -8.91 -0.17 -15.12
CA GLY A 190 -10.10 -0.35 -15.97
C GLY A 190 -11.40 0.11 -15.30
N SER A 191 -12.51 -0.23 -15.93
CA SER A 191 -13.83 0.20 -15.46
C SER A 191 -14.31 -0.67 -14.30
N GLN A 192 -15.26 -0.15 -13.52
CA GLN A 192 -15.89 -0.91 -12.44
C GLN A 192 -16.55 -2.20 -12.94
N ALA A 193 -17.08 -2.22 -14.17
CA ALA A 193 -17.71 -3.39 -14.77
C ALA A 193 -16.72 -4.53 -15.09
N ASP A 194 -15.42 -4.21 -15.22
CA ASP A 194 -14.38 -5.19 -15.51
C ASP A 194 -13.89 -5.92 -14.25
N VAL A 195 -14.28 -5.44 -13.06
CA VAL A 195 -13.86 -6.01 -11.78
C VAL A 195 -14.64 -7.28 -11.48
N ARG A 196 -13.92 -8.39 -11.36
CA ARG A 196 -14.50 -9.73 -11.18
C ARG A 196 -14.92 -10.04 -9.75
N GLY A 197 -14.47 -9.27 -8.77
CA GLY A 197 -14.74 -9.51 -7.36
C GLY A 197 -13.75 -8.84 -6.42
N ILE A 198 -13.95 -9.05 -5.12
CA ILE A 198 -13.01 -8.67 -4.06
C ILE A 198 -12.40 -9.94 -3.48
N GLN A 199 -11.08 -10.00 -3.43
CA GLN A 199 -10.34 -11.16 -2.96
C GLN A 199 -9.50 -10.80 -1.73
N MET A 200 -9.68 -11.56 -0.66
CA MET A 200 -8.75 -11.54 0.47
C MET A 200 -7.47 -12.29 0.09
N THR A 201 -6.32 -11.66 0.31
CA THR A 201 -5.00 -12.13 -0.12
C THR A 201 -3.99 -12.13 1.03
N HIS A 202 -2.81 -12.72 0.79
CA HIS A 202 -1.64 -12.62 1.66
C HIS A 202 -0.54 -11.81 0.95
N GLN A 203 0.37 -11.21 1.72
CA GLN A 203 1.52 -10.52 1.14
C GLN A 203 2.39 -11.53 0.38
N SER A 204 2.68 -11.25 -0.89
CA SER A 204 3.56 -12.10 -1.71
C SER A 204 5.04 -11.79 -1.44
N GLY A 205 5.92 -12.74 -1.77
CA GLY A 205 7.38 -12.55 -1.75
C GLY A 205 7.92 -11.78 -2.97
N ALA A 206 7.05 -11.24 -3.82
CA ALA A 206 7.46 -10.60 -5.07
C ALA A 206 8.21 -9.29 -4.77
N CYS A 207 9.38 -9.11 -5.37
CA CYS A 207 10.23 -7.93 -5.22
C CYS A 207 10.87 -7.59 -6.56
N VAL A 208 10.98 -6.31 -6.87
CA VAL A 208 11.74 -5.76 -8.00
C VAL A 208 13.19 -5.63 -7.56
N GLU A 209 14.08 -6.23 -8.33
CA GLU A 209 15.52 -6.07 -8.14
C GLU A 209 15.97 -4.67 -8.58
N ALA A 210 16.67 -3.99 -7.67
CA ALA A 210 17.31 -2.72 -7.95
C ALA A 210 18.54 -2.92 -8.84
N GLY A 211 18.59 -2.24 -9.97
CA GLY A 211 19.82 -2.04 -10.72
C GLY A 211 20.48 -0.70 -10.37
N PHE A 212 21.78 -0.59 -10.58
CA PHE A 212 22.54 0.64 -10.41
C PHE A 212 23.36 0.88 -11.67
N GLN A 213 23.28 2.10 -12.21
CA GLN A 213 24.11 2.52 -13.33
C GLN A 213 25.04 3.65 -12.87
N GLU A 214 26.33 3.45 -13.07
CA GLU A 214 27.34 4.48 -12.85
C GLU A 214 27.25 5.54 -13.96
N HIS A 215 27.34 6.79 -13.55
CA HIS A 215 27.38 7.95 -14.42
C HIS A 215 28.69 8.71 -14.18
N PRO A 216 29.33 9.27 -15.22
CA PRO A 216 30.48 10.15 -15.04
C PRO A 216 30.10 11.33 -14.15
N ALA A 217 30.95 11.68 -13.18
CA ALA A 217 30.77 12.88 -12.37
C ALA A 217 30.82 14.12 -13.28
N VAL A 218 29.68 14.76 -13.53
CA VAL A 218 29.65 16.01 -14.29
C VAL A 218 30.07 17.12 -13.34
N SER A 219 31.24 17.72 -13.60
CA SER A 219 31.67 18.93 -12.90
C SER A 219 30.58 20.00 -13.04
N SER A 220 30.07 20.49 -11.91
CA SER A 220 29.00 21.46 -11.82
C SER A 220 29.22 22.69 -12.71
N THR A 221 28.38 22.88 -13.72
CA THR A 221 27.96 24.21 -14.16
C THR A 221 26.46 24.14 -14.45
N PRO A 222 25.60 25.00 -13.85
CA PRO A 222 24.18 24.97 -14.14
C PRO A 222 23.93 25.60 -15.51
N ALA A 223 23.87 24.78 -16.56
CA ALA A 223 23.42 25.21 -17.88
C ALA A 223 21.92 24.90 -18.04
N ALA A 224 21.18 25.96 -18.35
CA ALA A 224 19.74 25.99 -18.52
C ALA A 224 19.21 25.05 -19.61
N ASN A 225 17.94 24.65 -19.43
CA ASN A 225 16.99 24.18 -20.43
C ASN A 225 17.38 22.94 -21.26
N THR A 226 17.02 21.76 -20.74
CA THR A 226 16.46 20.71 -21.57
C THR A 226 14.96 20.61 -21.29
N THR A 227 14.18 21.38 -22.05
CA THR A 227 12.74 21.20 -22.25
C THR A 227 12.51 19.90 -23.04
N GLY A 228 12.45 18.79 -22.33
CA GLY A 228 11.72 17.59 -22.72
C GLY A 228 10.70 17.29 -21.61
N PRO A 229 9.58 16.58 -21.87
CA PRO A 229 8.68 16.23 -20.79
C PRO A 229 9.50 15.48 -19.75
N ALA A 230 9.48 15.96 -18.51
CA ALA A 230 9.97 15.22 -17.36
C ALA A 230 9.08 13.97 -17.23
N GLU A 231 9.33 12.96 -18.07
CA GLU A 231 8.92 11.60 -17.80
C GLU A 231 9.72 11.16 -16.58
N ASP A 232 9.08 11.44 -15.45
CA ASP A 232 9.43 11.12 -14.10
C ASP A 232 10.25 9.82 -14.01
N VAL A 233 11.54 9.95 -13.75
CA VAL A 233 12.48 8.83 -13.63
C VAL A 233 12.02 7.87 -12.52
N GLN A 234 11.27 8.37 -11.53
CA GLN A 234 10.62 7.56 -10.50
C GLN A 234 9.47 6.68 -11.05
N GLN A 235 8.73 7.13 -12.06
CA GLN A 235 7.63 6.36 -12.66
C GLN A 235 8.09 5.20 -13.56
N ARG A 236 9.37 5.15 -13.97
CA ARG A 236 9.93 3.97 -14.67
C ARG A 236 10.23 2.81 -13.71
N VAL A 237 10.44 3.10 -12.43
CA VAL A 237 10.93 2.15 -11.42
C VAL A 237 9.95 1.02 -11.11
N PHE A 238 8.65 1.34 -11.02
CA PHE A 238 7.63 0.39 -10.58
C PHE A 238 6.79 -0.21 -11.72
N ARG A 239 6.86 0.34 -12.95
CA ARG A 239 6.11 -0.16 -14.11
C ARG A 239 6.42 -1.61 -14.49
N ALA A 240 7.62 -2.10 -14.15
CA ALA A 240 8.05 -3.46 -14.45
C ALA A 240 7.40 -4.52 -13.53
N HIS A 241 6.80 -4.12 -12.40
CA HIS A 241 6.06 -5.03 -11.55
C HIS A 241 4.65 -5.23 -12.12
N MET A 242 4.51 -6.24 -12.97
CA MET A 242 3.20 -6.81 -13.26
C MET A 242 2.74 -7.53 -12.00
N SER A 243 1.98 -6.83 -11.15
CA SER A 243 1.20 -7.52 -10.14
C SER A 243 0.42 -8.64 -10.85
N GLN A 244 0.46 -9.88 -10.33
CA GLN A 244 -0.33 -10.98 -10.86
C GLN A 244 -1.85 -10.69 -10.80
N MET A 245 -2.27 -9.55 -10.21
CA MET A 245 -3.64 -9.06 -10.17
C MET A 245 -4.12 -8.55 -11.55
N ARG A 246 -3.23 -7.97 -12.38
CA ARG A 246 -3.59 -7.40 -13.70
C ARG A 246 -4.41 -8.36 -14.59
N PRO A 247 -4.01 -9.64 -14.77
CA PRO A 247 -4.78 -10.57 -15.60
C PRO A 247 -6.09 -11.05 -14.95
N GLN A 248 -6.23 -10.97 -13.62
CA GLN A 248 -7.38 -11.55 -12.92
C GLN A 248 -8.49 -10.54 -12.60
N ARG A 249 -8.19 -9.22 -12.59
CA ARG A 249 -9.15 -8.13 -12.39
C ARG A 249 -9.95 -8.23 -11.08
N TYR A 250 -9.30 -8.65 -9.99
CA TYR A 250 -9.86 -8.62 -8.64
C TYR A 250 -9.33 -7.41 -7.86
N VAL A 251 -10.11 -6.90 -6.91
CA VAL A 251 -9.58 -6.04 -5.84
C VAL A 251 -8.90 -6.93 -4.82
N SER A 252 -7.61 -6.74 -4.54
CA SER A 252 -6.94 -7.48 -3.46
C SER A 252 -7.09 -6.75 -2.13
N VAL A 253 -7.30 -7.51 -1.06
CA VAL A 253 -7.39 -7.01 0.31
C VAL A 253 -6.47 -7.87 1.18
N THR A 254 -5.34 -7.29 1.58
CA THR A 254 -4.30 -7.98 2.35
C THR A 254 -4.24 -7.42 3.77
N PRO A 255 -4.49 -8.22 4.82
CA PRO A 255 -4.17 -7.81 6.19
C PRO A 255 -2.65 -7.79 6.37
N LEU A 256 -2.10 -6.62 6.70
CA LEU A 256 -0.72 -6.45 7.14
C LEU A 256 -0.71 -6.23 8.65
N THR A 257 0.29 -6.78 9.33
CA THR A 257 0.48 -6.59 10.77
C THR A 257 1.71 -5.74 11.05
N LEU A 258 1.69 -5.00 12.16
CA LEU A 258 2.86 -4.29 12.69
C LEU A 258 3.90 -5.24 13.29
N ARG A 259 3.54 -6.50 13.51
CA ARG A 259 4.41 -7.53 14.07
C ARG A 259 5.35 -8.08 13.00
N CYS A 260 6.64 -7.93 13.24
CA CYS A 260 7.69 -8.53 12.42
C CYS A 260 8.23 -9.84 13.04
N ASP A 261 7.69 -10.27 14.18
CA ASP A 261 7.95 -11.58 14.76
C ASP A 261 7.15 -12.66 14.00
N ILE A 262 7.87 -13.44 13.18
CA ILE A 262 7.44 -14.77 12.78
C ILE A 262 8.46 -15.73 13.37
N PRO A 263 8.06 -16.72 14.20
CA PRO A 263 8.98 -17.80 14.54
C PRO A 263 9.24 -18.60 13.26
N PHE A 264 10.43 -18.43 12.67
CA PHE A 264 10.91 -19.33 11.63
C PHE A 264 10.94 -20.75 12.19
N GLY A 265 10.09 -21.64 11.66
CA GLY A 265 10.21 -23.08 11.86
C GLY A 265 9.64 -23.68 13.16
N GLN A 266 8.44 -23.29 13.62
CA GLN A 266 7.72 -24.10 14.59
C GLN A 266 6.52 -24.83 13.96
N ALA A 267 6.58 -26.16 14.08
CA ALA A 267 5.51 -27.08 13.72
C ALA A 267 4.19 -26.68 14.38
N ALA A 268 3.09 -26.97 13.69
CA ALA A 268 1.72 -26.83 14.17
C ALA A 268 1.58 -27.32 15.63
N GLY A 269 1.47 -26.41 16.59
CA GLY A 269 1.39 -26.78 18.01
C GLY A 269 1.56 -25.66 19.03
N ALA A 270 2.14 -24.52 18.69
CA ALA A 270 2.28 -23.39 19.62
C ALA A 270 1.37 -22.22 19.24
N SER A 271 0.57 -21.74 20.21
CA SER A 271 -0.51 -20.77 20.09
C SER A 271 -0.07 -19.32 19.85
N HIS A 272 0.78 -19.06 18.86
CA HIS A 272 1.29 -17.71 18.54
C HIS A 272 1.00 -17.33 17.07
N HIS A 273 -0.23 -17.56 16.62
CA HIS A 273 -0.75 -16.95 15.40
C HIS A 273 -0.99 -15.44 15.63
N PRO A 274 -0.93 -14.57 14.60
CA PRO A 274 -1.59 -13.28 14.67
C PRO A 274 -3.00 -13.51 15.19
N SER A 275 -3.47 -12.69 16.14
CA SER A 275 -4.78 -12.87 16.76
C SER A 275 -5.79 -13.27 15.67
N PRO A 276 -6.47 -14.43 15.77
CA PRO A 276 -7.33 -14.96 14.69
C PRO A 276 -8.44 -13.97 14.27
N ARG A 277 -8.61 -12.92 15.07
CA ARG A 277 -9.48 -11.77 14.89
C ARG A 277 -9.16 -10.94 13.64
N VAL A 278 -7.89 -10.60 13.34
CA VAL A 278 -7.58 -9.72 12.19
C VAL A 278 -7.95 -10.38 10.85
N PRO A 279 -7.52 -11.63 10.54
CA PRO A 279 -7.94 -12.28 9.30
C PRO A 279 -9.45 -12.50 9.22
N HIS A 280 -10.10 -12.81 10.35
CA HIS A 280 -11.55 -12.96 10.42
C HIS A 280 -12.28 -11.65 10.11
N ALA A 281 -11.88 -10.55 10.75
CA ALA A 281 -12.45 -9.23 10.53
C ALA A 281 -12.28 -8.79 9.07
N VAL A 282 -11.09 -8.97 8.48
CA VAL A 282 -10.85 -8.65 7.07
C VAL A 282 -11.69 -9.53 6.13
N ALA A 283 -11.88 -10.81 6.44
CA ALA A 283 -12.77 -11.67 5.66
C ALA A 283 -14.23 -11.17 5.70
N SER A 284 -14.72 -10.74 6.86
CA SER A 284 -16.06 -10.16 7.00
C SER A 284 -16.21 -8.83 6.25
N ILE A 285 -15.18 -7.98 6.30
CA ILE A 285 -15.11 -6.73 5.52
C ILE A 285 -15.20 -7.03 4.02
N VAL A 286 -14.42 -7.98 3.52
CA VAL A 286 -14.42 -8.37 2.10
C VAL A 286 -15.79 -8.88 1.66
N LYS A 287 -16.44 -9.74 2.46
CA LYS A 287 -17.79 -10.24 2.14
C LYS A 287 -18.81 -9.11 2.03
N ALA A 288 -18.85 -8.23 3.03
CA ALA A 288 -19.84 -7.17 3.10
C ALA A 288 -19.63 -6.12 1.99
N ALA A 289 -18.38 -5.72 1.73
CA ALA A 289 -18.07 -4.79 0.66
C ALA A 289 -18.36 -5.38 -0.72
N ALA A 290 -18.09 -6.66 -0.93
CA ALA A 290 -18.40 -7.33 -2.20
C ALA A 290 -19.91 -7.40 -2.43
N ALA A 291 -20.69 -7.68 -1.39
CA ALA A 291 -22.15 -7.69 -1.44
C ALA A 291 -22.73 -6.29 -1.77
N GLU A 292 -22.23 -5.23 -1.13
CA GLU A 292 -22.60 -3.83 -1.43
C GLU A 292 -22.30 -3.48 -2.90
N MET A 293 -21.18 -3.96 -3.42
CA MET A 293 -20.74 -3.71 -4.80
C MET A 293 -21.41 -4.62 -5.83
N GLY A 294 -22.18 -5.63 -5.41
CA GLY A 294 -22.79 -6.60 -6.32
C GLY A 294 -21.79 -7.51 -7.03
N VAL A 295 -20.62 -7.77 -6.42
CA VAL A 295 -19.55 -8.61 -6.98
C VAL A 295 -19.25 -9.79 -6.04
N PRO A 296 -18.66 -10.90 -6.50
CA PRO A 296 -18.34 -12.02 -5.62
C PRO A 296 -17.16 -11.70 -4.67
N ALA A 297 -17.23 -12.28 -3.47
CA ALA A 297 -16.13 -12.30 -2.50
C ALA A 297 -15.35 -13.61 -2.59
N TRP A 298 -14.02 -13.52 -2.60
CA TRP A 298 -13.11 -14.66 -2.58
C TRP A 298 -12.25 -14.62 -1.32
N LEU A 299 -12.40 -15.65 -0.48
CA LEU A 299 -11.69 -15.75 0.78
C LEU A 299 -10.83 -16.99 0.69
N SER A 300 -9.52 -16.83 0.47
CA SER A 300 -8.63 -17.98 0.50
C SER A 300 -8.37 -18.40 1.95
N THR A 301 -9.38 -18.88 2.66
CA THR A 301 -9.19 -19.45 4.01
C THR A 301 -8.84 -20.92 3.85
N THR A 302 -7.54 -21.22 3.89
CA THR A 302 -6.90 -22.51 4.23
C THR A 302 -7.18 -23.78 3.39
N SER A 303 -8.31 -23.92 2.70
CA SER A 303 -8.62 -25.15 1.93
C SER A 303 -7.95 -25.20 0.55
N SER A 304 -7.64 -24.03 -0.02
CA SER A 304 -6.90 -23.93 -1.30
C SER A 304 -5.41 -24.20 -1.14
N TRP A 305 -4.85 -24.04 0.07
CA TRP A 305 -3.44 -24.34 0.35
C TRP A 305 -3.11 -25.84 0.33
N LEU A 306 -4.01 -26.66 0.87
CA LEU A 306 -3.83 -28.12 0.87
C LEU A 306 -4.07 -28.70 -0.53
N LEU A 307 -5.05 -28.16 -1.26
CA LEU A 307 -5.32 -28.55 -2.66
C LEU A 307 -4.20 -28.13 -3.60
N CYS A 308 -3.63 -26.93 -3.43
CA CYS A 308 -2.47 -26.49 -4.21
C CYS A 308 -1.23 -27.35 -3.91
N LYS A 309 -1.00 -27.74 -2.64
CA LYS A 309 0.05 -28.72 -2.29
C LYS A 309 -0.22 -30.13 -2.83
N LEU A 310 -1.47 -30.58 -2.89
CA LEU A 310 -1.84 -31.90 -3.43
C LEU A 310 -1.71 -31.94 -4.96
N GLU A 311 -2.11 -30.89 -5.66
CA GLU A 311 -1.85 -30.75 -7.11
C GLU A 311 -0.34 -30.67 -7.40
N LEU A 312 0.43 -29.94 -6.59
CA LEU A 312 1.89 -29.88 -6.72
C LEU A 312 2.59 -31.20 -6.34
N ALA A 313 2.07 -31.96 -5.37
CA ALA A 313 2.59 -33.29 -5.03
C ALA A 313 2.27 -34.34 -6.11
N LEU A 314 1.15 -34.19 -6.81
CA LEU A 314 0.80 -35.01 -7.97
C LEU A 314 1.60 -34.62 -9.23
N GLN A 315 2.01 -33.35 -9.36
CA GLN A 315 2.90 -32.87 -10.44
C GLN A 315 4.41 -33.02 -10.12
N GLY A 316 4.77 -33.14 -8.84
CA GLY A 316 6.15 -33.19 -8.34
C GLY A 316 6.85 -34.54 -8.45
N SER A 317 6.20 -35.58 -8.99
CA SER A 317 6.86 -36.86 -9.29
C SER A 317 7.78 -36.82 -10.52
N LEU A 318 8.06 -35.62 -11.06
CA LEU A 318 8.79 -35.44 -12.33
C LEU A 318 9.94 -34.42 -12.29
N LEU A 319 10.37 -33.96 -11.10
CA LEU A 319 11.52 -33.04 -10.98
C LEU A 319 12.45 -33.45 -9.83
N ASP A 320 13.03 -34.64 -9.94
CA ASP A 320 14.37 -34.87 -9.40
C ASP A 320 15.39 -34.19 -10.34
N HIS A 321 16.38 -33.53 -9.75
CA HIS A 321 17.49 -32.79 -10.37
C HIS A 321 17.27 -31.30 -10.64
N LEU A 322 17.46 -30.46 -9.61
CA LEU A 322 18.13 -29.17 -9.76
C LEU A 322 18.83 -28.81 -8.43
N SER A 323 20.09 -29.23 -8.34
CA SER A 323 21.02 -28.80 -7.28
C SER A 323 21.35 -27.31 -7.44
N VAL A 324 21.04 -26.52 -6.40
CA VAL A 324 21.41 -25.09 -6.30
C VAL A 324 22.91 -25.00 -5.98
N PRO A 325 23.73 -24.26 -6.75
CA PRO A 325 25.12 -24.07 -6.39
C PRO A 325 25.22 -23.06 -5.24
N THR A 326 25.75 -23.49 -4.10
CA THR A 326 26.24 -22.61 -3.05
C THR A 326 27.42 -21.81 -3.59
N ARG A 327 27.27 -20.48 -3.72
CA ARG A 327 28.42 -19.60 -3.96
C ARG A 327 29.22 -19.50 -2.67
N ASP A 328 30.41 -20.09 -2.70
CA ASP A 328 31.45 -19.94 -1.70
C ASP A 328 31.90 -18.47 -1.62
N VAL A 329 31.71 -17.85 -0.45
CA VAL A 329 32.00 -16.42 -0.22
C VAL A 329 33.44 -16.24 0.30
N THR A 330 34.37 -17.09 -0.12
CA THR A 330 35.79 -16.92 0.19
C THR A 330 36.64 -16.83 -1.08
N LYS A 331 36.79 -15.59 -1.56
CA LYS A 331 38.01 -15.05 -2.22
C LYS A 331 37.69 -13.71 -2.86
N MET A 332 38.26 -12.64 -2.32
CA MET A 332 38.89 -11.56 -3.08
C MET A 332 39.52 -10.59 -2.08
N ALA A 333 40.73 -10.94 -1.63
CA ALA A 333 41.68 -9.99 -1.10
C ALA A 333 42.87 -10.05 -2.06
N ASP A 334 42.97 -9.09 -2.95
CA ASP A 334 44.20 -8.29 -3.12
C ASP A 334 44.08 -7.26 -4.26
N GLN A 335 44.49 -6.05 -3.89
CA GLN A 335 45.02 -4.95 -4.70
C GLN A 335 44.14 -4.29 -5.79
N ALA A 336 43.66 -3.09 -5.45
CA ALA A 336 43.91 -1.90 -6.29
C ALA A 336 43.84 -0.65 -5.41
N ILE A 337 44.95 0.07 -5.28
CA ILE A 337 44.95 1.47 -4.85
C ILE A 337 44.39 2.25 -6.04
N LEU A 338 43.11 2.62 -6.00
CA LEU A 338 42.48 3.52 -6.95
C LEU A 338 42.36 4.88 -6.29
N SER A 339 42.76 5.93 -7.02
CA SER A 339 42.49 7.31 -6.64
C SER A 339 40.99 7.51 -6.41
N GLU A 340 40.63 8.11 -5.27
CA GLU A 340 39.26 8.45 -4.90
C GLU A 340 38.75 9.58 -5.81
N GLU A 341 38.21 9.22 -6.97
CA GLU A 341 37.33 10.10 -7.73
C GLU A 341 35.88 9.84 -7.31
N ASP A 342 35.13 10.90 -6.99
CA ASP A 342 33.72 10.82 -6.64
C ASP A 342 32.94 10.15 -7.77
N ARG A 343 32.23 9.06 -7.46
CA ARG A 343 31.37 8.35 -8.42
C ARG A 343 29.93 8.75 -8.23
N VAL A 344 29.26 9.15 -9.31
CA VAL A 344 27.82 9.40 -9.30
C VAL A 344 27.13 8.13 -9.75
N VAL A 345 26.34 7.50 -8.86
CA VAL A 345 25.57 6.30 -9.18
C VAL A 345 24.09 6.64 -9.16
N VAL A 346 23.38 6.32 -10.24
CA VAL A 346 21.94 6.49 -10.34
C VAL A 346 21.28 5.12 -10.30
N MET A 347 20.32 4.96 -9.40
CA MET A 347 19.50 3.76 -9.35
C MET A 347 18.67 3.65 -10.65
N ARG A 348 18.75 2.51 -11.32
CA ARG A 348 17.94 2.20 -12.51
C ARG A 348 17.31 0.84 -12.36
N PHE A 349 16.03 0.74 -12.65
CA PHE A 349 15.34 -0.54 -12.70
C PHE A 349 15.26 -0.99 -14.16
N GLY A 350 15.70 -2.22 -14.42
CA GLY A 350 15.80 -2.76 -15.77
C GLY A 350 14.42 -2.88 -16.44
N HIS A 351 14.34 -2.49 -17.72
CA HIS A 351 13.15 -2.71 -18.56
C HIS A 351 13.07 -4.14 -19.11
N ASP A 352 13.96 -5.05 -18.73
CA ASP A 352 14.10 -6.33 -19.40
C ASP A 352 14.57 -7.45 -18.46
N LEU A 353 13.61 -8.18 -17.90
CA LEU A 353 13.79 -9.57 -17.42
C LEU A 353 12.50 -10.34 -17.71
N THR A 354 12.17 -10.49 -19.00
CA THR A 354 11.20 -11.49 -19.46
C THR A 354 11.71 -12.94 -19.33
N SER A 355 12.91 -13.17 -18.80
CA SER A 355 13.57 -14.47 -18.83
C SER A 355 13.71 -15.23 -17.52
N ASN A 356 13.22 -14.71 -16.38
CA ASN A 356 13.02 -15.52 -15.17
C ASN A 356 11.80 -15.01 -14.41
N VAL A 357 10.64 -15.19 -15.05
CA VAL A 357 9.35 -15.16 -14.36
C VAL A 357 9.46 -16.14 -13.19
N CYS A 358 9.25 -15.65 -11.96
CA CYS A 358 8.84 -16.48 -10.84
C CYS A 358 7.61 -17.27 -11.28
N LYS A 359 7.84 -18.44 -11.88
CA LYS A 359 6.88 -19.52 -11.86
C LYS A 359 6.64 -19.77 -10.38
N TRP A 360 5.39 -19.71 -9.99
CA TRP A 360 4.94 -20.38 -8.78
C TRP A 360 5.54 -21.79 -8.79
N MET A 361 6.33 -22.09 -7.77
CA MET A 361 6.60 -23.45 -7.29
C MET A 361 6.31 -23.45 -5.80
#